data_AF-A0A376MLJ0-F1
#
_entry.id   AF-A0A376MLJ0-F1
#
_cell.length_a   1.000
_cell.length_b   1.000
_cell.length_c   1.000
_cell.angle_alpha   90.00
_cell.angle_beta   90.00
_cell.angle_gamma   90.00
#
_symmetry.space_group_name_H-M   'P 1'
#
loop_
_entity.id
_entity.type
_entity.pdbx_description
1 polymer ?
#
loop_
_entity_poly.entity_id
_entity_poly.type
_entity_poly.pdbx_seq_one_letter_code
_entity_poly.pdbx_strand_id
1 'polypeptide(L)'
;MKRPNFLFIMTDTQATNMVGCYSGKPLNTQNIDSLAAEGIRFNSAYTCSPVCTPARAGLFTGIYANQSGPWTNNVAPGKKHLHYGRYLRMRAITPVTSANGISTVMTISALASVRRSGTLITGSMGRTTLAN
;
A
#
# COMPACT_ATOMS: atom_id res chain seq x y z
N MET A 1 8.68 -19.83 -17.35
CA MET A 1 8.02 -19.59 -16.04
C MET A 1 6.95 -18.52 -16.18
N LYS A 2 5.77 -18.69 -15.56
CA LYS A 2 4.70 -17.67 -15.56
C LYS A 2 5.12 -16.50 -14.67
N ARG A 3 4.82 -15.26 -15.08
CA ARG A 3 5.13 -14.06 -14.29
C ARG A 3 4.35 -14.08 -12.97
N PRO A 4 4.99 -13.88 -11.81
CA PRO A 4 4.29 -13.86 -10.53
C PRO A 4 3.38 -12.62 -10.44
N ASN A 5 2.28 -12.78 -9.71
CA ASN A 5 1.45 -11.65 -9.28
C ASN A 5 2.04 -11.08 -8.00
N PHE A 6 1.83 -9.79 -7.76
CA PHE A 6 2.31 -9.13 -6.56
C PHE A 6 1.17 -8.38 -5.90
N LEU A 7 0.97 -8.65 -4.61
CA LEU A 7 -0.07 -8.04 -3.78
C LEU A 7 0.62 -7.27 -2.65
N PHE A 8 0.35 -5.98 -2.58
CA PHE A 8 0.87 -5.14 -1.50
C PHE A 8 -0.27 -4.76 -0.54
N ILE A 9 -0.15 -5.20 0.71
CA ILE A 9 -1.09 -4.92 1.79
C ILE A 9 -0.38 -4.04 2.82
N MET A 10 -0.95 -2.88 3.11
CA MET A 10 -0.48 -1.98 4.15
C MET A 10 -1.65 -1.59 5.04
N THR A 11 -1.48 -1.79 6.34
CA THR A 11 -2.39 -1.36 7.39
C THR A 11 -2.03 0.06 7.83
N ASP A 12 -3.03 0.85 8.25
CA ASP A 12 -2.79 2.15 8.86
C ASP A 12 -2.70 1.99 10.39
N THR A 13 -1.76 2.69 11.02
CA THR A 13 -1.57 2.73 12.48
C THR A 13 -1.36 1.38 13.19
N GLN A 14 -0.84 0.35 12.51
CA GLN A 14 -0.62 -0.96 13.14
C GLN A 14 0.73 -1.06 13.87
N ALA A 15 0.68 -1.19 15.19
CA ALA A 15 1.83 -1.48 16.04
C ALA A 15 2.11 -2.99 16.10
N THR A 16 3.38 -3.34 16.34
CA THR A 16 3.87 -4.73 16.39
C THR A 16 3.12 -5.59 17.42
N ASN A 17 2.74 -5.02 18.55
CA ASN A 17 2.02 -5.73 19.61
C ASN A 17 0.52 -5.99 19.30
N MET A 18 0.01 -5.49 18.16
CA MET A 18 -1.37 -5.71 17.71
C MET A 18 -1.52 -6.91 16.76
N VAL A 19 -0.47 -7.72 16.60
CA VAL A 19 -0.47 -8.92 15.76
C VAL A 19 -0.07 -10.12 16.61
N GLY A 20 -0.85 -11.21 16.53
CA GLY A 20 -0.67 -12.43 17.31
C GLY A 20 0.74 -13.01 17.16
N CYS A 21 1.20 -13.16 15.92
CA CYS A 21 2.51 -13.73 15.61
C CYS A 21 3.71 -12.89 16.11
N TYR A 22 3.52 -11.62 16.48
CA TYR A 22 4.58 -10.80 17.08
C TYR A 22 4.43 -10.63 18.59
N SER A 23 3.19 -10.54 19.09
CA SER A 23 2.90 -10.29 20.50
C SER A 23 2.93 -11.55 21.36
N GLY A 24 2.76 -12.74 20.77
CA GLY A 24 2.58 -14.00 21.51
C GLY A 24 1.24 -14.10 22.24
N LYS A 25 0.32 -13.13 22.03
CA LYS A 25 -1.01 -13.10 22.64
C LYS A 25 -2.06 -13.69 21.69
N PRO A 26 -3.16 -14.27 22.21
CA PRO A 26 -4.27 -14.76 21.39
C PRO A 26 -5.10 -13.58 20.85
N LEU A 27 -4.59 -12.92 19.80
CA LEU A 27 -5.26 -11.82 19.10
C LEU A 27 -6.06 -12.32 17.90
N ASN A 28 -7.05 -11.55 17.46
CA ASN A 28 -7.89 -11.88 16.32
C ASN A 28 -7.20 -11.55 14.98
N THR A 29 -6.08 -12.22 14.70
CA THR A 29 -5.22 -11.97 13.53
C THR A 29 -4.89 -13.24 12.74
N GLN A 30 -5.75 -14.26 12.76
CA GLN A 30 -5.42 -15.61 12.27
C GLN A 30 -4.94 -15.63 10.81
N ASN A 31 -5.49 -14.76 9.95
CA ASN A 31 -5.06 -14.65 8.55
C ASN A 31 -3.63 -14.07 8.40
N ILE A 32 -3.27 -13.09 9.24
CA ILE A 32 -1.90 -12.52 9.26
C ILE A 32 -0.94 -13.54 9.86
N ASP A 33 -1.39 -14.27 10.88
CA ASP A 33 -0.57 -15.27 11.57
C ASP A 33 -0.27 -16.48 10.66
N SER A 34 -1.26 -16.95 9.88
CA SER A 34 -1.07 -17.97 8.83
C SER A 34 -0.12 -17.48 7.73
N LEU A 35 -0.27 -16.24 7.24
CA LEU A 35 0.65 -15.66 6.26
C LEU A 35 2.09 -15.59 6.78
N ALA A 36 2.27 -15.28 8.07
CA ALA A 36 3.58 -15.25 8.71
C ALA A 36 4.19 -16.65 8.90
N ALA A 37 3.37 -17.69 9.09
CA ALA A 37 3.80 -19.07 9.22
C ALA A 37 4.21 -19.71 7.88
N GLU A 38 3.53 -19.34 6.80
CA GLU A 38 3.81 -19.84 5.44
C GLU A 38 4.89 -19.03 4.70
N GLY A 39 5.21 -17.83 5.22
CA GLY A 39 6.11 -16.88 4.56
C GLY A 39 7.35 -16.52 5.38
N ILE A 40 7.84 -15.30 5.17
CA ILE A 40 8.96 -14.72 5.91
C ILE A 40 8.44 -13.62 6.82
N ARG A 41 8.77 -13.72 8.11
CA ARG A 41 8.47 -12.71 9.14
C ARG A 41 9.72 -11.91 9.48
N PHE A 42 9.61 -10.59 9.49
CA PHE A 42 10.72 -9.70 9.84
C PHE A 42 10.64 -9.27 11.31
N ASN A 43 11.64 -9.64 12.12
CA ASN A 43 11.71 -9.19 13.52
C ASN A 43 12.17 -7.72 13.65
N SER A 44 12.74 -7.16 12.59
CA SER A 44 13.27 -5.79 12.55
C SER A 44 12.86 -5.10 11.25
N ALA A 45 11.57 -4.73 11.18
CA ALA A 45 11.01 -3.91 10.10
C ALA A 45 10.79 -2.48 10.58
N TYR A 46 11.21 -1.50 9.78
CA TYR A 46 11.18 -0.09 10.15
C TYR A 46 10.40 0.75 9.13
N THR A 47 9.69 1.76 9.62
CA THR A 47 9.12 2.81 8.77
C THR A 47 10.09 3.98 8.63
N CYS A 48 10.12 4.61 7.45
CA CYS A 48 10.93 5.82 7.23
C CYS A 48 10.43 7.03 8.05
N SER A 49 9.18 7.00 8.49
CA SER A 49 8.59 8.05 9.32
C SER A 49 7.43 7.49 10.15
N PRO A 50 7.24 7.93 11.40
CA PRO A 50 6.08 7.53 12.21
C PRO A 50 4.78 8.26 11.81
N VAL A 51 4.81 9.10 10.76
CA VAL A 51 3.67 9.89 10.29
C VAL A 51 3.15 9.31 8.97
N CYS A 52 1.82 9.23 8.79
CA CYS A 52 1.23 8.37 7.77
C CYS A 52 1.47 8.85 6.31
N THR A 53 1.35 10.14 6.00
CA THR A 53 1.68 10.65 4.65
C THR A 53 3.18 10.55 4.32
N PRO A 54 4.12 10.96 5.20
CA PRO A 54 5.55 10.78 4.97
C PRO A 54 5.98 9.30 4.85
N ALA A 55 5.41 8.39 5.65
CA ALA A 55 5.67 6.95 5.56
C ALA A 55 5.27 6.38 4.19
N ARG A 56 4.04 6.69 3.74
CA ARG A 56 3.53 6.26 2.43
C ARG A 56 4.30 6.88 1.27
N ALA A 57 4.70 8.14 1.38
CA ALA A 57 5.51 8.81 0.38
C ALA A 57 6.86 8.12 0.21
N GLY A 58 7.56 7.82 1.30
CA GLY A 58 8.84 7.13 1.24
C GLY A 58 8.73 5.71 0.68
N LEU A 59 7.71 4.97 1.14
CA LEU A 59 7.42 3.62 0.64
C LEU A 59 7.11 3.61 -0.88
N PHE A 60 6.29 4.54 -1.36
CA PHE A 60 5.87 4.54 -2.77
C PHE A 60 6.91 5.13 -3.72
N THR A 61 7.80 6.00 -3.25
CA THR A 61 8.84 6.61 -4.08
C THR A 61 10.20 5.91 -3.97
N GLY A 62 10.43 5.13 -2.91
CA GLY A 62 11.75 4.55 -2.60
C GLY A 62 12.77 5.58 -2.11
N ILE A 63 12.31 6.79 -1.75
CA ILE A 63 13.13 7.92 -1.32
C ILE A 63 12.84 8.18 0.16
N TYR A 64 13.82 8.67 0.93
CA TYR A 64 13.58 9.00 2.33
C TYR A 64 12.48 10.06 2.50
N ALA A 65 11.72 9.97 3.60
CA ALA A 65 10.58 10.85 3.87
C ALA A 65 10.94 12.35 3.78
N ASN A 66 12.10 12.74 4.30
CA ASN A 66 12.64 14.11 4.25
C ASN A 66 12.92 14.61 2.82
N GLN A 67 13.18 13.72 1.86
CA GLN A 67 13.45 14.05 0.47
C GLN A 67 12.19 13.93 -0.40
N SER A 68 11.22 13.10 -0.01
CA SER A 68 9.99 12.86 -0.79
C SER A 68 9.00 14.05 -0.80
N GLY A 69 9.22 15.05 0.06
CA GLY A 69 8.45 16.30 0.15
C GLY A 69 7.53 16.45 1.37
N PRO A 70 6.73 15.45 1.77
CA PRO A 70 5.82 15.61 2.90
C PRO A 70 6.53 15.37 4.23
N TRP A 71 6.48 16.37 5.11
CA TRP A 71 6.92 16.30 6.51
C TRP A 71 5.75 16.07 7.49
N THR A 72 4.50 16.22 7.03
CA THR A 72 3.28 16.06 7.82
C THR A 72 2.13 15.53 6.97
N ASN A 73 1.02 15.11 7.60
CA ASN A 73 -0.12 14.48 6.93
C ASN A 73 -0.85 15.37 5.93
N ASN A 74 -0.84 16.68 6.15
CA ASN A 74 -1.54 17.66 5.32
C ASN A 74 -0.71 18.20 4.14
N VAL A 75 0.45 17.59 3.87
CA VAL A 75 1.31 17.95 2.73
C VAL A 75 1.28 16.81 1.72
N ALA A 76 0.91 17.11 0.49
CA ALA A 76 0.92 16.12 -0.58
C ALA A 76 2.38 15.79 -0.99
N PRO A 77 2.66 14.55 -1.41
CA PRO A 77 3.96 14.20 -1.97
C PRO A 77 4.32 15.10 -3.17
N GLY A 78 5.61 15.44 -3.28
CA GLY A 78 6.09 16.27 -4.40
C GLY A 78 5.90 15.57 -5.75
N LYS A 79 5.34 16.27 -6.74
CA LYS A 79 5.09 15.71 -8.10
C LYS A 79 6.35 15.36 -8.88
N LYS A 80 7.53 15.74 -8.37
CA LYS A 80 8.83 15.51 -9.02
C LYS A 80 9.29 14.05 -8.94
N HIS A 81 8.84 13.31 -7.93
CA HIS A 81 9.32 11.95 -7.68
C HIS A 81 8.40 10.92 -8.32
N LEU A 82 9.01 9.95 -9.02
CA LEU A 82 8.27 8.85 -9.58
C LEU A 82 7.83 7.90 -8.46
N HIS A 83 6.52 7.80 -8.24
CA HIS A 83 5.98 6.78 -7.36
C HIS A 83 5.73 5.48 -8.13
N TYR A 84 5.84 4.34 -7.45
CA TYR A 84 5.78 3.03 -8.10
C TYR A 84 4.47 2.79 -8.86
N GLY A 85 3.33 3.36 -8.41
CA GLY A 85 2.08 3.30 -9.17
C GLY A 85 2.17 3.96 -10.57
N ARG A 86 2.93 5.06 -10.72
CA ARG A 86 3.20 5.67 -12.02
C ARG A 86 4.21 4.84 -12.82
N TYR A 87 5.24 4.31 -12.15
CA TYR A 87 6.22 3.40 -12.76
C TYR A 87 5.59 2.16 -13.38
N LEU A 88 4.64 1.52 -12.68
CA LEU A 88 3.90 0.38 -13.20
C LEU A 88 3.07 0.74 -14.42
N ARG A 89 2.35 1.86 -14.38
CA ARG A 89 1.55 2.33 -15.52
C ARG A 89 2.41 2.57 -16.77
N MET A 90 3.62 3.12 -16.60
CA MET A 90 4.57 3.28 -17.71
C MET A 90 5.04 1.94 -18.30
N ARG A 91 4.88 0.83 -17.58
CA ARG A 91 5.19 -0.53 -18.04
C ARG A 91 3.96 -1.34 -18.44
N ALA A 92 2.84 -0.67 -18.70
CA ALA A 92 1.55 -1.30 -19.02
C ALA A 92 1.09 -2.31 -17.95
N ILE A 93 1.48 -2.11 -16.69
CA ILE A 93 0.98 -2.87 -15.56
C ILE A 93 -0.04 -1.99 -14.84
N THR A 94 -1.28 -2.47 -14.74
CA THR A 94 -2.37 -1.72 -14.09
C THR A 94 -2.37 -2.02 -12.60
N PRO A 95 -1.97 -1.07 -11.72
CA PRO A 95 -2.24 -1.22 -10.30
C PRO A 95 -3.75 -1.09 -10.08
N VAL A 96 -4.34 -2.11 -9.46
CA VAL A 96 -5.73 -2.08 -8.99
C VAL A 96 -5.69 -1.73 -7.52
N THR A 97 -6.25 -0.58 -7.15
CA THR A 97 -6.38 -0.15 -5.76
C THR A 97 -7.79 -0.43 -5.26
N SER A 98 -7.92 -1.19 -4.19
CA SER A 98 -9.18 -1.32 -3.44
C SER A 98 -9.04 -0.60 -2.11
N ALA A 99 -9.99 0.29 -1.82
CA ALA A 99 -10.07 1.02 -0.55
C ALA A 99 -11.39 0.66 0.13
N ASN A 100 -11.37 -0.38 0.97
CA ASN A 100 -12.49 -0.72 1.84
C ASN A 100 -12.15 -0.30 3.27
N GLY A 101 -12.39 0.97 3.60
CA GLY A 101 -12.51 1.54 4.96
C GLY A 101 -11.34 1.42 5.95
N ILE A 102 -10.42 0.47 5.81
CA ILE A 102 -9.42 0.11 6.84
C ILE A 102 -8.04 -0.19 6.23
N SER A 103 -7.91 -0.43 4.91
CA SER A 103 -6.61 -0.67 4.27
C SER A 103 -6.61 -0.31 2.79
N THR A 104 -5.53 0.29 2.30
CA THR A 104 -5.29 0.43 0.85
C THR A 104 -4.64 -0.85 0.37
N VAL A 105 -5.36 -1.67 -0.38
CA VAL A 105 -4.81 -2.86 -1.02
C VAL A 105 -4.47 -2.49 -2.46
N MET A 106 -3.20 -2.65 -2.85
CA MET A 106 -2.79 -2.51 -4.25
C MET A 106 -2.45 -3.88 -4.82
N THR A 107 -3.31 -4.35 -5.72
CA THR A 107 -3.09 -5.59 -6.49
C THR A 107 -2.41 -5.23 -7.79
N ILE A 108 -1.23 -5.83 -8.04
CA ILE A 108 -0.55 -5.75 -9.33
C ILE A 108 -0.92 -6.98 -10.15
N SER A 109 -1.86 -6.81 -11.07
CA SER A 109 -2.16 -7.83 -12.06
C SER A 109 -1.46 -7.51 -13.38
N ALA A 110 -0.74 -8.49 -13.91
CA ALA A 110 -0.36 -8.50 -15.32
C ALA A 110 -1.66 -8.65 -16.15
N LEU A 111 -2.20 -7.57 -16.70
CA LEU A 111 -3.42 -7.66 -17.50
C LEU A 111 -3.09 -8.32 -18.86
N ALA A 112 -3.06 -9.65 -18.89
CA ALA A 112 -3.44 -10.40 -20.07
C ALA A 112 -4.97 -10.44 -20.08
N SER A 113 -5.60 -9.46 -20.74
CA SER A 113 -7.01 -9.49 -21.17
C SER A 113 -8.02 -10.07 -20.14
N VAL A 114 -8.36 -9.33 -19.09
CA VAL A 114 -9.61 -9.58 -18.35
C VAL A 114 -10.60 -8.48 -18.69
N ARG A 115 -11.25 -8.67 -19.84
CA ARG A 115 -12.49 -8.02 -20.25
C ARG A 115 -13.60 -9.04 -20.02
N ARG A 116 -14.11 -9.18 -18.79
CA ARG A 116 -15.41 -9.82 -18.49
C ARG A 116 -15.84 -9.43 -17.08
N SER A 117 -17.14 -9.12 -16.97
CA SER A 117 -17.91 -8.64 -15.80
C SER A 117 -17.46 -7.29 -15.23
N GLY A 118 -18.24 -6.26 -15.53
CA GLY A 118 -18.01 -4.89 -15.11
C GLY A 118 -18.23 -4.70 -13.61
N THR A 119 -17.28 -4.00 -13.00
CA THR A 119 -17.43 -2.99 -11.95
C THR A 119 -16.00 -2.49 -11.69
N LEU A 120 -15.57 -1.51 -12.49
CA LEU A 120 -14.26 -0.86 -12.33
C LEU A 120 -14.48 0.35 -11.41
N ILE A 121 -14.36 0.18 -10.10
CA ILE A 121 -14.31 1.34 -9.19
C ILE A 121 -12.91 1.95 -9.32
N THR A 122 -12.72 2.79 -10.32
CA THR A 122 -11.56 3.69 -10.37
C THR A 122 -11.83 4.87 -9.44
N GLY A 123 -11.50 4.71 -8.16
CA GLY A 123 -11.43 5.84 -7.25
C GLY A 123 -10.21 6.69 -7.59
N SER A 124 -10.36 7.70 -8.46
CA SER A 124 -9.40 8.79 -8.53
C SER A 124 -9.49 9.54 -7.21
N MET A 125 -8.47 9.44 -6.36
CA MET A 125 -8.34 10.28 -5.19
C MET A 125 -7.88 11.68 -5.63
N GLY A 126 -8.77 12.37 -6.33
CA GLY A 126 -8.78 13.82 -6.48
C GLY A 126 -9.74 14.39 -5.42
N ARG A 127 -9.30 15.42 -4.71
CA ARG A 127 -10.18 16.25 -3.89
C ARG A 127 -11.29 16.80 -4.80
N THR A 128 -12.50 16.26 -4.71
CA THR A 128 -13.70 16.97 -5.20
C THR A 128 -14.12 17.89 -4.08
N THR A 129 -13.66 19.14 -4.13
CA THR A 129 -14.32 20.24 -3.44
C THR A 129 -15.71 20.35 -4.06
N LEU A 130 -16.75 19.92 -3.34
CA LEU A 130 -18.12 20.28 -3.70
C LEU A 130 -18.27 21.75 -3.33
N ALA A 131 -18.36 22.60 -4.36
CA ALA A 131 -18.96 23.91 -4.22
C ALA A 131 -20.45 23.70 -4.00
N ASN A 132 -20.96 24.25 -2.90
CA ASN A 132 -22.29 24.80 -2.73
C ASN A 132 -22.16 25.94 -1.73
#